data_AF-A0AAD7XRN6-F1
#
_entry.id   AF-A0AAD7XRN6-F1
#
_cell.length_a   1.000
_cell.length_b   1.000
_cell.length_c   1.000
_cell.angle_alpha   90.00
_cell.angle_beta   90.00
_cell.angle_gamma   90.00
#
_symmetry.space_group_name_H-M   'P 1'
#
loop_
_entity.id
_entity.type
_entity.pdbx_description
1 polymer ?
#
loop_
_entity_poly.entity_id
_entity_poly.type
_entity_poly.pdbx_seq_one_letter_code
_entity_poly.pdbx_strand_id
1 'polypeptide(L)'
;MTCDTDEDDSSIKLDIRCLEINDGGPWKRFFEEGLGALLADKHFLLLYVPKDGAKMRIIRPATDPYHRQRMIKRVNGAESIPSFYYALSHLWGISKENRHFWEEIGDYVDDTDGQPAAPVSMRPEKRATLLALLKAHPDSYWWIDVLCARTDTPLDIMGDIYSCCLECVAMIDCEPSLLSKFHTEKNTREKLYDYDMYKRPSPEFLVRGKHLYAKYPQLVAQVYHLQQSAWWKRVWTWQEMALPYGVVRLMAETDDHHFQTNTTTMDDLINSFKNLFDVYYYLNATSDNEDRQHIAEKIKFMIEIYNARTFSKHRFRKKSPARLGSLLSSLSYSSRRCMDPVDYVYGVLGMLQLKIPRMSDPNAVWQRLMSELEKYIEAMEDNQIEVNGVHCKVIGFDDRAYLVDLREAVAMSDVYDKLKFVESAIVVENE
;
A
#
# COMPACT_ATOMS: atom_id res chain seq x y z
N MET A 1 1.07 -12.88 -24.18
CA MET A 1 0.26 -12.58 -25.39
C MET A 1 0.15 -11.08 -25.47
N THR A 2 0.92 -10.49 -26.38
CA THR A 2 0.82 -9.07 -26.75
C THR A 2 -0.44 -8.94 -27.59
N CYS A 3 -1.52 -8.38 -27.03
CA CYS A 3 -2.61 -7.95 -27.88
C CYS A 3 -2.10 -6.76 -28.68
N ASP A 4 -1.90 -7.00 -29.97
CA ASP A 4 -1.75 -5.94 -30.95
C ASP A 4 -2.91 -4.96 -30.78
N THR A 5 -2.55 -3.72 -30.50
CA THR A 5 -3.49 -2.61 -30.38
C THR A 5 -4.28 -2.50 -31.67
N ASP A 6 -5.59 -2.64 -31.55
CA ASP A 6 -6.54 -2.36 -32.63
C ASP A 6 -6.14 -1.09 -33.39
N GLU A 7 -6.11 -1.22 -34.71
CA GLU A 7 -6.05 -0.12 -35.69
C GLU A 7 -7.33 0.72 -35.56
N ASP A 8 -7.42 1.52 -34.50
CA ASP A 8 -8.43 2.54 -34.32
C ASP A 8 -7.75 3.90 -34.34
N ASP A 9 -8.24 4.78 -35.20
CA ASP A 9 -7.70 6.06 -35.67
C ASP A 9 -7.62 7.14 -34.57
N SER A 10 -6.96 6.82 -33.45
CA SER A 10 -6.69 7.73 -32.34
C SER A 10 -5.18 7.87 -32.14
N SER A 11 -4.63 8.91 -32.77
CA SER A 11 -3.21 9.23 -32.92
C SER A 11 -2.43 9.55 -31.62
N ILE A 12 -2.93 9.19 -30.44
CA ILE A 12 -2.33 9.58 -29.15
C ILE A 12 -1.89 8.32 -28.41
N LYS A 13 -0.62 7.96 -28.63
CA LYS A 13 0.07 6.92 -27.87
C LYS A 13 0.39 7.44 -26.46
N LEU A 14 0.35 6.56 -25.47
CA LEU A 14 0.89 6.83 -24.14
C LEU A 14 2.40 7.05 -24.25
N ASP A 15 2.87 8.22 -23.84
CA ASP A 15 4.27 8.66 -23.93
C ASP A 15 4.59 9.53 -22.71
N ILE A 16 5.21 8.91 -21.69
CA ILE A 16 5.42 9.55 -20.39
C ILE A 16 6.73 10.34 -20.40
N ARG A 17 6.64 11.64 -20.66
CA ARG A 17 7.81 12.52 -20.84
C ARG A 17 8.46 12.96 -19.54
N CYS A 18 7.70 13.15 -18.46
CA CYS A 18 8.26 13.61 -17.18
C CYS A 18 9.20 12.62 -16.49
N LEU A 19 9.24 11.37 -16.94
CA LEU A 19 10.14 10.33 -16.42
C LEU A 19 11.36 10.08 -17.31
N GLU A 20 11.56 10.83 -18.39
CA GLU A 20 12.71 10.66 -19.29
C GLU A 20 14.04 11.13 -18.68
N ILE A 21 13.98 12.06 -17.73
CA ILE A 21 15.14 12.77 -17.19
C ILE A 21 15.75 12.07 -15.96
N ASN A 22 14.99 11.17 -15.30
CA ASN A 22 15.42 10.50 -14.06
C ASN A 22 15.72 9.01 -14.28
N ASP A 23 17.00 8.61 -14.21
CA ASP A 23 17.51 7.23 -14.14
C ASP A 23 17.10 6.25 -15.28
N GLY A 24 16.93 6.75 -16.51
CA GLY A 24 17.20 5.95 -17.71
C GLY A 24 16.09 5.01 -18.21
N GLY A 25 14.81 5.32 -18.01
CA GLY A 25 13.70 4.66 -18.71
C GLY A 25 12.89 3.57 -17.98
N PRO A 26 13.35 2.87 -16.91
CA PRO A 26 12.56 1.81 -16.28
C PRO A 26 11.23 2.29 -15.68
N TRP A 27 11.20 3.49 -15.09
CA TRP A 27 9.97 4.05 -14.54
C TRP A 27 8.97 4.43 -15.63
N LYS A 28 9.46 5.05 -16.71
CA LYS A 28 8.65 5.35 -17.89
C LYS A 28 7.97 4.07 -18.39
N ARG A 29 8.77 3.01 -18.60
CA ARG A 29 8.28 1.70 -19.05
C ARG A 29 7.27 1.08 -18.08
N PHE A 30 7.57 1.10 -16.77
CA PHE A 30 6.67 0.58 -15.75
C PHE A 30 5.28 1.24 -15.81
N PHE A 31 5.24 2.57 -15.88
CA PHE A 31 3.98 3.29 -15.98
C PHE A 31 3.29 3.12 -17.34
N GLU A 32 4.04 3.09 -18.44
CA GLU A 32 3.48 2.86 -19.77
C GLU A 32 2.82 1.49 -19.89
N GLU A 33 3.49 0.44 -19.38
CA GLU A 33 2.95 -0.92 -19.34
C GLU A 33 1.76 -1.01 -18.38
N GLY A 34 1.90 -0.47 -17.16
CA GLY A 34 0.85 -0.53 -16.13
C GLY A 34 -0.40 0.26 -16.50
N LEU A 35 -0.27 1.54 -16.83
CA LEU A 35 -1.40 2.36 -17.25
C LEU A 35 -1.96 1.92 -18.61
N GLY A 36 -1.11 1.50 -19.54
CA GLY A 36 -1.55 0.96 -20.82
C GLY A 36 -2.42 -0.28 -20.63
N ALA A 37 -2.00 -1.21 -19.77
CA ALA A 37 -2.78 -2.40 -19.43
C ALA A 37 -4.11 -2.02 -18.76
N LEU A 38 -4.10 -1.12 -17.77
CA LEU A 38 -5.32 -0.68 -17.09
C LEU A 38 -6.30 0.01 -18.04
N LEU A 39 -5.83 0.88 -18.94
CA LEU A 39 -6.67 1.56 -19.93
C LEU A 39 -7.30 0.60 -20.95
N ALA A 40 -6.70 -0.57 -21.16
CA ALA A 40 -7.21 -1.63 -22.03
C ALA A 40 -8.06 -2.67 -21.27
N ASP A 41 -8.03 -2.69 -19.94
CA ASP A 41 -8.71 -3.70 -19.13
C ASP A 41 -10.21 -3.40 -18.96
N LYS A 42 -11.06 -4.37 -19.31
CA LYS A 42 -12.52 -4.27 -19.23
C LYS A 42 -13.08 -4.21 -17.80
N HIS A 43 -12.30 -4.65 -16.81
CA HIS A 43 -12.63 -4.62 -15.39
C HIS A 43 -12.10 -3.38 -14.68
N PHE A 44 -11.25 -2.58 -15.33
CA PHE A 44 -10.83 -1.30 -14.79
C PHE A 44 -11.94 -0.27 -14.98
N LEU A 45 -12.57 0.11 -13.85
CA LEU A 45 -13.62 1.12 -13.78
C LEU A 45 -13.13 2.31 -12.96
N LEU A 46 -13.64 3.49 -13.28
CA LEU A 46 -13.34 4.73 -12.57
C LEU A 46 -14.60 5.56 -12.40
N LEU A 47 -14.73 6.23 -11.25
CA LEU A 47 -15.68 7.31 -11.06
C LEU A 47 -15.13 8.59 -11.68
N TYR A 48 -15.83 9.16 -12.65
CA TYR A 48 -15.57 10.49 -13.19
C TYR A 48 -16.35 11.54 -12.42
N VAL A 49 -15.64 12.57 -11.94
CA VAL A 49 -16.21 13.76 -11.30
C VAL A 49 -16.20 14.91 -12.31
N PRO A 50 -17.36 15.36 -12.82
CA PRO A 50 -17.40 16.36 -13.86
C PRO A 50 -17.13 17.78 -13.33
N LYS A 51 -16.65 18.65 -14.21
CA LYS A 51 -16.25 20.03 -13.87
C LYS A 51 -17.41 20.96 -13.55
N ASP A 52 -18.54 20.73 -14.22
CA ASP A 52 -19.73 21.57 -14.21
C ASP A 52 -20.69 21.25 -13.05
N GLY A 53 -20.30 20.34 -12.15
CA GLY A 53 -21.15 19.90 -11.05
C GLY A 53 -22.29 18.97 -11.49
N ALA A 54 -22.26 18.47 -12.73
CA ALA A 54 -23.15 17.39 -13.15
C ALA A 54 -22.96 16.15 -12.26
N LYS A 55 -23.90 15.21 -12.38
CA LYS A 55 -23.86 13.95 -11.64
C LYS A 55 -22.60 13.15 -12.01
N MET A 56 -21.97 12.54 -11.00
CA MET A 56 -20.76 11.73 -11.21
C MET A 56 -21.13 10.43 -11.94
N ARG A 57 -20.17 9.83 -12.65
CA ARG A 57 -20.45 8.65 -13.49
C ARG A 57 -19.35 7.61 -13.40
N ILE A 58 -19.73 6.34 -13.28
CA ILE A 58 -18.79 5.22 -13.43
C ILE A 58 -18.54 5.02 -14.92
N ILE A 59 -17.27 5.06 -15.32
CA ILE A 59 -16.83 4.89 -16.70
C ILE A 59 -15.93 3.67 -16.83
N ARG A 60 -15.85 3.15 -18.05
CA ARG A 60 -14.94 2.06 -18.43
C ARG A 60 -13.97 2.57 -19.50
N PRO A 61 -12.72 2.92 -19.16
CA PRO A 61 -11.77 3.47 -20.13
C PRO A 61 -11.58 2.59 -21.36
N ALA A 62 -11.58 1.26 -21.20
CA ALA A 62 -11.42 0.32 -22.30
C ALA A 62 -12.46 0.48 -23.42
N THR A 63 -13.68 0.93 -23.08
CA THR A 63 -14.80 1.09 -24.03
C THR A 63 -15.30 2.53 -24.14
N ASP A 64 -14.59 3.50 -23.55
CA ASP A 64 -14.94 4.93 -23.57
C ASP A 64 -13.80 5.75 -24.19
N PRO A 65 -13.78 5.90 -25.53
CA PRO A 65 -12.69 6.58 -26.23
C PRO A 65 -12.51 8.04 -25.80
N TYR A 66 -13.61 8.72 -25.45
CA TYR A 66 -13.57 10.12 -25.02
C TYR A 66 -12.78 10.25 -23.72
N HIS A 67 -13.13 9.48 -22.69
CA HIS A 67 -12.42 9.53 -21.42
C HIS A 67 -11.01 8.97 -21.54
N ARG A 68 -10.81 7.86 -22.27
CA ARG A 68 -9.48 7.26 -22.52
C ARG A 68 -8.50 8.25 -23.15
N GLN A 69 -8.90 8.96 -24.21
CA GLN A 69 -8.04 9.97 -24.86
C GLN A 69 -7.69 11.12 -23.91
N ARG A 70 -8.63 11.56 -23.08
CA ARG A 70 -8.37 12.61 -22.07
C ARG A 70 -7.36 12.16 -21.02
N MET A 71 -7.48 10.93 -20.54
CA MET A 71 -6.54 10.33 -19.59
C MET A 71 -5.12 10.26 -20.18
N ILE A 72 -4.97 9.76 -21.41
CA ILE A 72 -3.67 9.69 -22.10
C ILE A 72 -3.07 11.09 -22.27
N LYS A 73 -3.86 12.09 -22.70
CA LYS A 73 -3.40 13.48 -22.81
C LYS A 73 -2.89 14.04 -21.48
N ARG A 74 -3.58 13.75 -20.37
CA ARG A 74 -3.15 14.18 -19.02
C ARG A 74 -1.84 13.54 -18.61
N VAL A 75 -1.69 12.24 -18.83
CA VAL A 75 -0.45 11.51 -18.51
C VAL A 75 0.74 12.03 -19.31
N ASN A 76 0.57 12.20 -20.63
CA ASN A 76 1.64 12.68 -21.50
C ASN A 76 2.06 14.12 -21.19
N GLY A 77 1.15 14.94 -20.65
CA GLY A 77 1.39 16.31 -20.24
C GLY A 77 1.70 16.51 -18.76
N ALA A 78 1.80 15.44 -17.96
CA ALA A 78 2.07 15.54 -16.53
C ALA A 78 3.49 16.03 -16.27
N GLU A 79 3.69 16.93 -15.30
CA GLU A 79 5.00 17.47 -14.97
C GLU A 79 5.78 16.61 -13.95
N SER A 80 5.09 15.86 -13.09
CA SER A 80 5.70 15.16 -11.96
C SER A 80 5.29 13.70 -11.85
N ILE A 81 4.02 13.43 -11.52
CA ILE A 81 3.49 12.08 -11.39
C ILE A 81 2.70 11.76 -12.66
N PRO A 82 3.11 10.75 -13.44
CA PRO A 82 2.48 10.45 -14.72
C PRO A 82 1.24 9.58 -14.54
N SER A 83 0.21 10.14 -13.92
CA SER A 83 -1.07 9.48 -13.70
C SER A 83 -2.22 10.46 -13.88
N PHE A 84 -3.44 9.94 -13.90
CA PHE A 84 -4.66 10.68 -14.21
C PHE A 84 -5.81 10.45 -13.21
N TYR A 85 -5.65 9.49 -12.29
CA TYR A 85 -6.71 9.11 -11.35
C TYR A 85 -6.22 9.02 -9.92
N TYR A 86 -7.08 9.37 -8.98
CA TYR A 86 -6.92 9.16 -7.56
C TYR A 86 -7.39 7.76 -7.19
N ALA A 87 -6.84 7.18 -6.12
CA ALA A 87 -7.41 6.01 -5.47
C ALA A 87 -7.98 6.43 -4.11
N LEU A 88 -9.18 5.96 -3.78
CA LEU A 88 -9.72 6.06 -2.44
C LEU A 88 -9.51 4.73 -1.72
N SER A 89 -8.89 4.81 -0.55
CA SER A 89 -8.82 3.71 0.39
C SER A 89 -9.69 4.04 1.60
N HIS A 90 -10.58 3.13 2.00
CA HIS A 90 -11.48 3.39 3.12
C HIS A 90 -12.00 2.11 3.76
N LEU A 91 -12.50 2.25 5.00
CA LEU A 91 -13.32 1.21 5.63
C LEU A 91 -14.72 1.15 5.02
N TRP A 92 -15.19 -0.04 4.66
CA TRP A 92 -16.50 -0.29 4.07
C TRP A 92 -17.61 -0.28 5.15
N GLY A 93 -17.77 -1.42 5.82
CA GLY A 93 -18.67 -1.69 6.94
C GLY A 93 -18.02 -2.77 7.82
N ILE A 94 -18.21 -2.67 9.14
CA ILE A 94 -17.37 -3.34 10.14
C ILE A 94 -17.65 -4.85 10.24
N SER A 95 -18.79 -5.33 9.74
CA SER A 95 -19.10 -6.76 9.70
C SER A 95 -20.18 -7.11 8.65
N LYS A 96 -20.39 -8.42 8.43
CA LYS A 96 -21.49 -8.92 7.60
C LYS A 96 -22.87 -8.51 8.15
N GLU A 97 -23.00 -8.32 9.47
CA GLU A 97 -24.25 -7.86 10.10
C GLU A 97 -24.45 -6.34 9.99
N ASN A 98 -23.39 -5.55 9.89
CA ASN A 98 -23.43 -4.09 9.84
C ASN A 98 -22.87 -3.54 8.51
N ARG A 99 -23.53 -3.89 7.39
CA ARG A 99 -23.09 -3.49 6.05
C ARG A 99 -23.29 -2.01 5.72
N HIS A 100 -24.07 -1.27 6.51
CA HIS A 100 -24.37 0.15 6.30
C HIS A 100 -24.54 0.52 4.82
N PHE A 101 -25.66 0.15 4.21
CA PHE A 101 -25.90 0.49 2.81
C PHE A 101 -26.17 2.00 2.65
N TRP A 102 -25.56 2.58 1.63
CA TRP A 102 -25.87 3.92 1.15
C TRP A 102 -26.87 3.81 0.01
N GLU A 103 -28.15 3.82 0.38
CA GLU A 103 -29.28 3.67 -0.54
C GLU A 103 -29.36 4.86 -1.52
N GLU A 104 -29.02 6.06 -1.05
CA GLU A 104 -29.11 7.30 -1.81
C GLU A 104 -27.91 7.55 -2.74
N ILE A 105 -26.96 6.61 -2.87
CA ILE A 105 -25.79 6.81 -3.74
C ILE A 105 -26.18 7.06 -5.20
N GLY A 106 -27.30 6.46 -5.62
CA GLY A 106 -27.90 6.66 -6.93
C GLY A 106 -28.33 8.11 -7.21
N ASP A 107 -28.44 8.98 -6.20
CA ASP A 107 -28.71 10.41 -6.41
C ASP A 107 -27.45 11.18 -6.85
N TYR A 108 -26.26 10.62 -6.58
CA TYR A 108 -24.96 11.26 -6.81
C TYR A 108 -24.17 10.65 -7.96
N VAL A 109 -24.39 9.36 -8.23
CA VAL A 109 -23.59 8.58 -9.19
C VAL A 109 -24.50 7.83 -10.17
N ASP A 110 -24.19 7.94 -11.47
CA ASP A 110 -24.68 7.01 -12.49
C ASP A 110 -23.68 5.86 -12.70
N ASP A 111 -24.18 4.68 -13.02
CA ASP A 111 -23.40 3.52 -13.44
C ASP A 111 -22.91 3.63 -14.90
N THR A 112 -22.28 2.56 -15.40
CA THR A 112 -21.72 2.53 -16.77
C THR A 112 -22.78 2.59 -17.87
N ASP A 113 -24.04 2.30 -17.56
CA ASP A 113 -25.17 2.31 -18.49
C ASP A 113 -26.00 3.61 -18.36
N GLY A 114 -25.52 4.55 -17.54
CA GLY A 114 -26.17 5.83 -17.29
C GLY A 114 -27.39 5.74 -16.36
N GLN A 115 -27.57 4.62 -15.66
CA GLN A 115 -28.62 4.45 -14.65
C GLN A 115 -28.11 4.87 -13.27
N PRO A 116 -28.99 5.27 -12.33
CA PRO A 116 -28.58 5.49 -10.95
C PRO A 116 -27.82 4.29 -10.37
N ALA A 117 -26.66 4.54 -9.75
CA ALA A 117 -25.85 3.49 -9.17
C ALA A 117 -26.61 2.72 -8.08
N ALA A 118 -26.40 1.41 -8.04
CA ALA A 118 -26.97 0.54 -7.01
C ALA A 118 -26.41 0.89 -5.60
N PRO A 119 -27.16 0.60 -4.52
CA PRO A 119 -26.70 0.80 -3.16
C PRO A 119 -25.35 0.13 -2.87
N VAL A 120 -24.49 0.83 -2.15
CA VAL A 120 -23.13 0.35 -1.80
C VAL A 120 -22.91 0.33 -0.29
N SER A 121 -22.00 -0.53 0.19
CA SER A 121 -21.62 -0.56 1.60
C SER A 121 -20.74 0.63 1.95
N MET A 122 -21.27 1.57 2.74
CA MET A 122 -20.56 2.77 3.17
C MET A 122 -21.12 3.28 4.50
N ARG A 123 -20.25 3.35 5.51
CA ARG A 123 -20.54 3.96 6.82
C ARG A 123 -21.13 5.38 6.68
N PRO A 124 -22.25 5.70 7.36
CA PRO A 124 -22.93 7.00 7.24
C PRO A 124 -22.03 8.22 7.50
N GLU A 125 -21.21 8.15 8.53
CA GLU A 125 -20.30 9.21 8.98
C GLU A 125 -19.23 9.61 7.94
N LYS A 126 -18.98 8.74 6.95
CA LYS A 126 -18.01 8.96 5.86
C LYS A 126 -18.58 9.72 4.67
N ARG A 127 -19.89 9.60 4.43
CA ARG A 127 -20.53 9.95 3.15
C ARG A 127 -20.37 11.43 2.83
N ALA A 128 -20.58 12.30 3.82
CA ALA A 128 -20.43 13.74 3.66
C ALA A 128 -18.99 14.13 3.31
N THR A 129 -18.01 13.59 4.03
CA THR A 129 -16.59 13.82 3.78
C THR A 129 -16.15 13.32 2.41
N LEU A 130 -16.61 12.15 1.98
CA LEU A 130 -16.32 11.64 0.64
C LEU A 130 -16.89 12.56 -0.45
N LEU A 131 -18.15 12.98 -0.33
CA LEU A 131 -18.76 13.90 -1.28
C LEU A 131 -18.04 15.25 -1.32
N ALA A 132 -17.63 15.78 -0.16
CA ALA A 132 -16.85 17.01 -0.08
C ALA A 132 -15.49 16.86 -0.77
N LEU A 133 -14.79 15.74 -0.54
CA LEU A 133 -13.53 15.42 -1.20
C LEU A 133 -13.67 15.37 -2.72
N LEU A 134 -14.66 14.66 -3.23
CA LEU A 134 -14.89 14.53 -4.68
C LEU A 134 -15.23 15.89 -5.30
N LYS A 135 -16.11 16.67 -4.68
CA LYS A 135 -16.48 18.03 -5.13
C LYS A 135 -15.30 19.00 -5.14
N ALA A 136 -14.35 18.84 -4.22
CA ALA A 136 -13.13 19.64 -4.17
C ALA A 136 -12.14 19.29 -5.31
N HIS A 137 -12.36 18.18 -6.02
CA HIS A 137 -11.55 17.74 -7.16
C HIS A 137 -12.42 17.62 -8.41
N PRO A 138 -12.96 18.73 -8.94
CA PRO A 138 -13.71 18.69 -10.19
C PRO A 138 -12.82 18.27 -11.36
N ASP A 139 -13.43 17.70 -12.40
CA ASP A 139 -12.73 17.21 -13.59
C ASP A 139 -11.69 16.10 -13.30
N SER A 140 -12.00 15.16 -12.42
CA SER A 140 -11.06 14.13 -11.96
C SER A 140 -11.61 12.71 -12.13
N TYR A 141 -10.72 11.73 -12.00
CA TYR A 141 -11.05 10.31 -12.04
C TYR A 141 -10.65 9.66 -10.74
N TRP A 142 -11.48 8.74 -10.24
CA TRP A 142 -11.28 8.08 -8.95
C TRP A 142 -11.51 6.59 -9.08
N TRP A 143 -10.57 5.80 -8.59
CA TRP A 143 -10.82 4.42 -8.28
C TRP A 143 -11.30 4.32 -6.83
N ILE A 144 -12.52 3.82 -6.64
CA ILE A 144 -13.15 3.63 -5.33
C ILE A 144 -13.70 2.21 -5.32
N ASP A 145 -13.14 1.33 -4.50
CA ASP A 145 -13.45 -0.10 -4.50
C ASP A 145 -14.96 -0.41 -4.48
N VAL A 146 -15.75 0.18 -3.58
CA VAL A 146 -17.19 -0.10 -3.47
C VAL A 146 -18.01 0.35 -4.69
N LEU A 147 -17.45 1.19 -5.56
CA LEU A 147 -18.08 1.64 -6.81
C LEU A 147 -17.47 0.98 -8.06
N CYS A 148 -16.17 0.71 -8.04
CA CYS A 148 -15.39 0.32 -9.22
C CYS A 148 -15.06 -1.18 -9.23
N ALA A 149 -15.01 -1.84 -8.07
CA ALA A 149 -14.78 -3.27 -7.98
C ALA A 149 -16.11 -4.04 -8.10
N ARG A 150 -16.13 -5.05 -8.95
CA ARG A 150 -17.23 -5.98 -9.15
C ARG A 150 -16.86 -7.35 -8.58
N THR A 151 -17.84 -8.23 -8.45
CA THR A 151 -17.60 -9.63 -8.04
C THR A 151 -16.67 -10.36 -8.99
N ASP A 152 -16.63 -9.94 -10.26
CA ASP A 152 -15.78 -10.47 -11.33
C ASP A 152 -14.47 -9.71 -11.53
N THR A 153 -14.17 -8.66 -10.75
CA THR A 153 -12.91 -7.94 -10.88
C THR A 153 -11.74 -8.86 -10.53
N PRO A 154 -10.77 -9.06 -11.45
CA PRO A 154 -9.58 -9.84 -11.17
C PRO A 154 -8.77 -9.22 -10.03
N LEU A 155 -8.31 -10.04 -9.08
CA LEU A 155 -7.55 -9.53 -7.93
C LEU A 155 -6.09 -9.21 -8.26
N ASP A 156 -5.58 -9.73 -9.38
CA ASP A 156 -4.21 -9.52 -9.86
C ASP A 156 -3.97 -8.13 -10.48
N ILE A 157 -5.03 -7.41 -10.90
CA ILE A 157 -4.93 -6.03 -11.39
C ILE A 157 -4.89 -4.99 -10.24
N MET A 158 -5.29 -5.36 -9.02
CA MET A 158 -5.33 -4.45 -7.86
C MET A 158 -3.97 -3.83 -7.58
N GLY A 159 -2.90 -4.62 -7.73
CA GLY A 159 -1.54 -4.13 -7.57
C GLY A 159 -1.18 -3.02 -8.56
N ASP A 160 -1.72 -3.06 -9.78
CA ASP A 160 -1.43 -2.05 -10.80
C ASP A 160 -2.26 -0.80 -10.55
N ILE A 161 -3.54 -0.97 -10.18
CA ILE A 161 -4.46 0.10 -9.81
C ILE A 161 -3.86 1.02 -8.75
N TYR A 162 -3.35 0.48 -7.64
CA TYR A 162 -2.74 1.34 -6.62
C TYR A 162 -1.36 1.85 -7.02
N SER A 163 -0.54 1.05 -7.71
CA SER A 163 0.81 1.48 -8.06
C SER A 163 0.86 2.63 -9.08
N CYS A 164 -0.15 2.70 -9.95
CA CYS A 164 -0.23 3.67 -11.02
C CYS A 164 -1.13 4.88 -10.70
N CYS A 165 -1.71 4.97 -9.50
CA CYS A 165 -2.56 6.12 -9.14
C CYS A 165 -1.74 7.39 -8.91
N LEU A 166 -2.36 8.55 -9.16
CA LEU A 166 -1.80 9.88 -8.94
C LEU A 166 -1.54 10.13 -7.45
N GLU A 167 -2.54 9.82 -6.63
CA GLU A 167 -2.51 9.93 -5.18
C GLU A 167 -3.51 8.93 -4.62
N CYS A 168 -3.14 8.26 -3.53
CA CYS A 168 -4.06 7.43 -2.77
C CYS A 168 -4.49 8.20 -1.52
N VAL A 169 -5.78 8.50 -1.41
CA VAL A 169 -6.37 9.14 -0.24
C VAL A 169 -6.98 8.05 0.64
N ALA A 170 -6.40 7.83 1.82
CA ALA A 170 -6.91 6.91 2.81
C ALA A 170 -7.78 7.65 3.83
N MET A 171 -9.08 7.39 3.79
CA MET A 171 -10.05 7.86 4.79
C MET A 171 -10.09 6.88 5.96
N ILE A 172 -9.43 7.24 7.05
CA ILE A 172 -9.25 6.37 8.22
C ILE A 172 -10.17 6.77 9.37
N ASP A 173 -10.56 5.80 10.18
CA ASP A 173 -11.38 5.98 11.38
C ASP A 173 -10.51 6.49 12.55
N CYS A 174 -10.26 7.80 12.54
CA CYS A 174 -9.57 8.50 13.62
C CYS A 174 -10.18 9.88 13.89
N GLU A 175 -9.79 10.48 15.01
CA GLU A 175 -10.12 11.87 15.34
C GLU A 175 -9.48 12.83 14.31
N PRO A 176 -10.21 13.83 13.78
CA PRO A 176 -9.66 14.79 12.79
C PRO A 176 -8.36 15.48 13.21
N SER A 177 -8.21 15.87 14.47
CA SER A 177 -7.00 16.58 14.93
C SER A 177 -5.77 15.67 15.09
N LEU A 178 -5.92 14.34 15.02
CA LEU A 178 -4.82 13.42 15.25
C LEU A 178 -3.73 13.53 14.18
N LEU A 179 -4.13 13.66 12.90
CA LEU A 179 -3.21 13.54 11.78
C LEU A 179 -2.26 14.73 11.64
N SER A 180 -2.74 15.95 11.95
CA SER A 180 -1.91 17.16 11.93
C SER A 180 -0.82 17.15 13.01
N LYS A 181 -0.90 16.26 14.00
CA LYS A 181 0.14 16.10 15.03
C LYS A 181 1.40 15.37 14.53
N PHE A 182 1.35 14.75 13.35
CA PHE A 182 2.47 14.02 12.74
C PHE A 182 3.32 14.87 11.77
N HIS A 183 3.18 16.20 11.79
CA HIS A 183 4.07 17.08 11.04
C HIS A 183 5.41 17.26 11.77
N THR A 184 6.33 16.31 11.61
CA THR A 184 7.71 16.45 12.12
C THR A 184 8.55 17.32 11.20
N GLU A 185 9.53 18.04 11.76
CA GLU A 185 10.49 18.85 11.00
C GLU A 185 11.16 18.00 9.91
N LYS A 186 11.03 18.42 8.65
CA LYS A 186 11.42 17.67 7.44
C LYS A 186 12.93 17.36 7.29
N ASN A 187 13.76 17.80 8.25
CA ASN A 187 15.22 17.88 8.11
C ASN A 187 16.01 16.66 8.62
N THR A 188 15.36 15.60 9.10
CA THR A 188 16.03 14.33 9.46
C THR A 188 15.63 13.21 8.50
N ARG A 189 15.98 13.35 7.21
CA ARG A 189 15.96 12.23 6.24
C ARG A 189 17.11 11.26 6.48
N GLU A 190 17.37 10.87 7.72
CA GLU A 190 18.31 9.79 8.02
C GLU A 190 17.67 8.44 7.63
N LYS A 191 18.48 7.51 7.11
CA LYS A 191 18.03 6.14 6.86
C LYS A 191 17.66 5.52 8.21
N LEU A 192 16.58 4.73 8.27
CA LEU A 192 16.42 3.83 9.40
C LEU A 192 17.62 2.88 9.35
N TYR A 193 18.40 2.86 10.43
CA TYR A 193 19.54 1.97 10.52
C TYR A 193 19.04 0.54 10.61
N ASP A 194 19.93 -0.42 10.31
CA ASP A 194 19.60 -1.82 10.48
C ASP A 194 19.20 -2.09 11.94
N TYR A 195 18.24 -3.00 12.16
CA TYR A 195 17.77 -3.40 13.48
C TYR A 195 18.95 -3.79 14.40
N ASP A 196 20.00 -4.36 13.81
CA ASP A 196 21.23 -4.76 14.51
C ASP A 196 22.08 -3.60 15.03
N MET A 197 22.05 -2.43 14.38
CA MET A 197 22.77 -1.23 14.87
C MET A 197 22.21 -0.74 16.21
N TYR A 198 20.99 -1.14 16.56
CA TYR A 198 20.32 -0.69 17.77
C TYR A 198 20.42 -1.66 18.95
N LYS A 199 21.10 -2.81 18.79
CA LYS A 199 21.44 -3.69 19.93
C LYS A 199 22.42 -3.02 20.90
N ARG A 200 23.18 -2.02 20.44
CA ARG A 200 24.10 -1.19 21.25
C ARG A 200 24.06 0.27 20.77
N PRO A 201 23.06 1.06 21.18
CA PRO A 201 22.96 2.45 20.74
C PRO A 201 24.19 3.25 21.18
N SER A 202 24.73 4.08 20.29
CA SER A 202 25.86 4.96 20.63
C SER A 202 25.44 6.03 21.65
N PRO A 203 26.38 6.66 22.38
CA PRO A 203 26.06 7.78 23.26
C PRO A 203 25.36 8.93 22.54
N GLU A 204 25.75 9.26 21.29
CA GLU A 204 25.06 10.31 20.52
C GLU A 204 23.60 9.95 20.24
N PHE A 205 23.34 8.66 19.99
CA PHE A 205 22.00 8.15 19.76
C PHE A 205 21.11 8.35 21.00
N LEU A 206 21.61 8.02 22.19
CA LEU A 206 20.88 8.20 23.45
C LEU A 206 20.60 9.68 23.76
N VAL A 207 21.56 10.58 23.49
CA VAL A 207 21.37 12.03 23.66
C VAL A 207 20.27 12.55 22.73
N ARG A 208 20.26 12.09 21.47
CA ARG A 208 19.21 12.44 20.50
C ARG A 208 17.84 11.92 20.94
N GLY A 209 17.75 10.66 21.34
CA GLY A 209 16.51 10.06 21.85
C GLY A 209 15.95 10.80 23.07
N LYS A 210 16.82 11.21 24.01
CA LYS A 210 16.43 12.04 25.16
C LYS A 210 15.85 13.38 24.73
N HIS A 211 16.50 14.06 23.77
CA HIS A 211 16.02 15.35 23.26
C HIS A 211 14.66 15.21 22.56
N LEU A 212 14.50 14.19 21.73
CA LEU A 212 13.24 13.90 21.04
C LEU A 212 12.12 13.54 22.02
N TYR A 213 12.41 12.78 23.06
CA TYR A 213 11.43 12.43 24.09
C TYR A 213 10.92 13.68 24.82
N ALA A 214 11.82 14.62 25.15
CA ALA A 214 11.45 15.90 25.75
C ALA A 214 10.67 16.81 24.77
N LYS A 215 11.02 16.79 23.48
CA LYS A 215 10.37 17.60 22.43
C LYS A 215 8.98 17.08 22.05
N TYR A 216 8.79 15.76 22.04
CA TYR A 216 7.57 15.10 21.59
C TYR A 216 7.01 14.12 22.65
N PRO A 217 6.64 14.60 23.86
CA PRO A 217 6.23 13.73 24.96
C PRO A 217 4.96 12.93 24.65
N GLN A 218 4.16 13.37 23.67
CA GLN A 218 2.91 12.73 23.28
C GLN A 218 3.03 11.78 22.08
N LEU A 219 4.22 11.63 21.46
CA LEU A 219 4.39 10.84 20.24
C LEU A 219 3.98 9.37 20.41
N VAL A 220 4.33 8.78 21.56
CA VAL A 220 3.98 7.40 21.92
C VAL A 220 2.46 7.20 22.02
N ALA A 221 1.75 8.19 22.57
CA ALA A 221 0.29 8.16 22.69
C ALA A 221 -0.38 8.42 21.34
N GLN A 222 0.15 9.34 20.54
CA GLN A 222 -0.36 9.64 19.19
C GLN A 222 -0.27 8.42 18.27
N VAL A 223 0.88 7.72 18.24
CA VAL A 223 1.04 6.48 17.47
C VAL A 223 0.08 5.40 17.96
N TYR A 224 -0.13 5.29 19.28
CA TYR A 224 -1.10 4.36 19.83
C TYR A 224 -2.53 4.65 19.35
N HIS A 225 -2.97 5.91 19.41
CA HIS A 225 -4.29 6.31 18.90
C HIS A 225 -4.43 6.05 17.40
N LEU A 226 -3.38 6.31 16.63
CA LEU A 226 -3.36 6.02 15.20
C LEU A 226 -3.54 4.52 14.93
N GLN A 227 -2.83 3.66 15.67
CA GLN A 227 -2.90 2.20 15.53
C GLN A 227 -4.29 1.63 15.88
N GLN A 228 -5.10 2.34 16.67
CA GLN A 228 -6.45 1.87 17.02
C GLN A 228 -7.42 1.86 15.84
N SER A 229 -7.16 2.67 14.81
CA SER A 229 -7.97 2.72 13.60
C SER A 229 -8.11 1.33 12.98
N ALA A 230 -9.35 0.91 12.75
CA ALA A 230 -9.68 -0.36 12.12
C ALA A 230 -9.18 -0.43 10.67
N TRP A 231 -8.91 0.71 10.03
CA TRP A 231 -8.27 0.75 8.72
C TRP A 231 -6.92 0.01 8.71
N TRP A 232 -6.11 0.14 9.76
CA TRP A 232 -4.84 -0.57 9.88
C TRP A 232 -4.98 -2.07 10.10
N LYS A 233 -6.17 -2.56 10.44
CA LYS A 233 -6.43 -3.96 10.76
C LYS A 233 -6.77 -4.79 9.53
N ARG A 234 -6.98 -4.18 8.36
CA ARG A 234 -7.28 -4.90 7.11
C ARG A 234 -6.00 -5.31 6.39
N VAL A 235 -6.00 -6.51 5.81
CA VAL A 235 -4.87 -6.98 4.98
C VAL A 235 -4.68 -6.12 3.73
N TRP A 236 -5.78 -5.74 3.05
CA TRP A 236 -5.76 -4.91 1.83
C TRP A 236 -5.09 -3.55 1.98
N THR A 237 -5.04 -3.02 3.21
CA THR A 237 -4.34 -1.79 3.56
C THR A 237 -2.87 -1.82 3.13
N TRP A 238 -2.25 -3.00 3.03
CA TRP A 238 -0.88 -3.13 2.51
C TRP A 238 -0.72 -2.57 1.10
N GLN A 239 -1.59 -2.94 0.17
CA GLN A 239 -1.48 -2.46 -1.21
C GLN A 239 -1.81 -0.97 -1.30
N GLU A 240 -2.83 -0.53 -0.58
CA GLU A 240 -3.28 0.86 -0.52
C GLU A 240 -2.18 1.80 0.01
N MET A 241 -1.42 1.39 1.04
CA MET A 241 -0.38 2.24 1.63
C MET A 241 0.99 2.11 0.97
N ALA A 242 1.32 0.92 0.46
CA ALA A 242 2.68 0.61 0.05
C ALA A 242 2.91 0.91 -1.43
N LEU A 243 1.93 0.64 -2.29
CA LEU A 243 2.10 0.65 -3.74
C LEU A 243 2.11 2.03 -4.40
N PRO A 244 1.28 3.00 -3.99
CA PRO A 244 1.16 4.26 -4.73
C PRO A 244 2.50 4.92 -4.95
N TYR A 245 2.87 5.13 -6.21
CA TYR A 245 4.08 5.88 -6.54
C TYR A 245 3.97 7.34 -6.07
N GLY A 246 2.78 7.91 -6.21
CA GLY A 246 2.43 9.23 -5.71
C GLY A 246 2.28 9.30 -4.19
N VAL A 247 1.67 10.40 -3.75
CA VAL A 247 1.40 10.66 -2.34
C VAL A 247 0.37 9.65 -1.83
N VAL A 248 0.60 9.13 -0.62
CA VAL A 248 -0.45 8.47 0.17
C VAL A 248 -0.84 9.43 1.26
N ARG A 249 -2.04 10.01 1.15
CA ARG A 249 -2.57 10.98 2.11
C ARG A 249 -3.52 10.29 3.06
N LEU A 250 -3.29 10.48 4.35
CA LEU A 250 -4.23 10.07 5.40
C LEU A 250 -5.13 11.27 5.73
N MET A 251 -6.43 11.02 5.80
CA MET A 251 -7.41 11.95 6.33
C MET A 251 -8.41 11.24 7.23
N ALA A 252 -8.98 11.95 8.21
CA ALA A 252 -10.04 11.40 9.03
C ALA A 252 -11.32 11.25 8.20
N GLU A 253 -12.03 10.15 8.39
CA GLU A 253 -13.26 9.87 7.62
C GLU A 253 -14.44 10.80 7.98
N THR A 254 -14.33 11.57 9.06
CA THR A 254 -15.37 12.47 9.57
C THR A 254 -14.99 13.96 9.46
N ASP A 255 -13.96 14.31 8.67
CA ASP A 255 -13.52 15.70 8.50
C ASP A 255 -14.00 16.29 7.16
N ASP A 256 -15.26 16.70 7.12
CA ASP A 256 -15.94 17.24 5.94
C ASP A 256 -15.60 18.71 5.61
N HIS A 257 -14.77 19.38 6.43
CA HIS A 257 -14.48 20.81 6.30
C HIS A 257 -12.98 21.16 6.22
N HIS A 258 -12.09 20.26 6.65
CA HIS A 258 -10.65 20.57 6.78
C HIS A 258 -9.73 19.54 6.08
N PHE A 259 -10.20 18.92 5.00
CA PHE A 259 -9.45 17.93 4.21
C PHE A 259 -8.11 18.44 3.62
N GLN A 260 -7.82 19.74 3.70
CA GLN A 260 -6.53 20.32 3.32
C GLN A 260 -5.57 20.54 4.50
N THR A 261 -6.07 20.73 5.72
CA THR A 261 -5.25 21.16 6.87
C THR A 261 -5.08 20.08 7.94
N ASN A 262 -6.02 19.14 8.06
CA ASN A 262 -5.97 18.05 9.04
C ASN A 262 -5.57 16.71 8.39
N THR A 263 -4.54 16.75 7.54
CA THR A 263 -4.05 15.56 6.85
C THR A 263 -2.57 15.37 7.10
N THR A 264 -2.10 14.13 6.94
CA THR A 264 -0.67 13.83 6.89
C THR A 264 -0.40 12.91 5.71
N THR A 265 0.86 12.80 5.32
CA THR A 265 1.25 11.83 4.29
C THR A 265 1.88 10.61 4.95
N MET A 266 1.83 9.46 4.28
CA MET A 266 2.53 8.26 4.74
C MET A 266 4.04 8.50 4.91
N ASP A 267 4.64 9.31 4.03
CA ASP A 267 6.06 9.66 4.13
C ASP A 267 6.34 10.54 5.37
N ASP A 268 5.46 11.48 5.72
CA ASP A 268 5.57 12.27 6.96
C ASP A 268 5.34 11.41 8.22
N LEU A 269 4.40 10.48 8.17
CA LEU A 269 4.15 9.52 9.23
C LEU A 269 5.36 8.61 9.47
N ILE A 270 5.96 8.07 8.41
CA ILE A 270 7.19 7.27 8.49
C ILE A 270 8.35 8.10 9.09
N ASN A 271 8.46 9.38 8.76
CA ASN A 271 9.45 10.24 9.39
C ASN A 271 9.17 10.43 10.89
N SER A 272 7.91 10.56 11.29
CA SER A 272 7.53 10.59 12.71
C SER A 272 7.89 9.29 13.43
N PHE A 273 7.76 8.15 12.76
CA PHE A 273 8.15 6.85 13.30
C PHE A 273 9.65 6.77 13.61
N LYS A 274 10.52 7.36 12.78
CA LYS A 274 11.96 7.44 13.05
C LYS A 274 12.26 8.10 14.39
N ASN A 275 11.60 9.21 14.68
CA ASN A 275 11.76 9.88 15.97
C ASN A 275 11.33 8.97 17.14
N LEU A 276 10.29 8.15 16.94
CA LEU A 276 9.85 7.21 17.96
C LEU A 276 10.84 6.05 18.18
N PHE A 277 11.56 5.60 17.15
CA PHE A 277 12.65 4.63 17.33
C PHE A 277 13.76 5.20 18.23
N ASP A 278 14.20 6.44 17.98
CA ASP A 278 15.22 7.10 18.79
C ASP A 278 14.78 7.23 20.25
N VAL A 279 13.51 7.62 20.47
CA VAL A 279 12.89 7.69 21.78
C VAL A 279 12.84 6.33 22.46
N TYR A 280 12.47 5.28 21.74
CA TYR A 280 12.38 3.93 22.32
C TYR A 280 13.72 3.44 22.84
N TYR A 281 14.80 3.54 22.07
CA TYR A 281 16.08 3.01 22.56
C TYR A 281 16.63 3.84 23.71
N TYR A 282 16.37 5.15 23.73
CA TYR A 282 16.62 5.96 24.91
C TYR A 282 15.86 5.40 26.13
N LEU A 283 14.54 5.20 26.02
CA LEU A 283 13.73 4.64 27.10
C LEU A 283 14.15 3.20 27.47
N ASN A 284 14.53 2.37 26.50
CA ASN A 284 15.00 1.01 26.76
C ASN A 284 16.31 1.00 27.56
N ALA A 285 17.18 1.99 27.33
CA ALA A 285 18.41 2.17 28.09
C ALA A 285 18.18 2.76 29.50
N THR A 286 17.05 3.44 29.74
CA THR A 286 16.84 4.22 30.98
C THR A 286 15.63 3.82 31.84
N SER A 287 14.66 3.08 31.32
CA SER A 287 13.33 2.86 31.93
C SER A 287 13.12 1.43 32.44
N ASP A 288 12.12 1.24 33.31
CA ASP A 288 11.65 -0.06 33.84
C ASP A 288 10.99 -0.95 32.76
N ASN A 289 10.82 -2.24 33.07
CA ASN A 289 10.46 -3.28 32.08
C ASN A 289 9.06 -3.16 31.45
N GLU A 290 8.04 -2.64 32.14
CA GLU A 290 6.66 -2.61 31.62
C GLU A 290 6.49 -1.62 30.46
N ASP A 291 7.07 -0.42 30.57
CA ASP A 291 7.05 0.58 29.50
C ASP A 291 7.73 0.07 28.22
N ARG A 292 8.74 -0.82 28.36
CA ARG A 292 9.49 -1.38 27.23
C ARG A 292 8.63 -2.25 26.34
N GLN A 293 7.76 -3.09 26.90
CA GLN A 293 6.93 -4.02 26.13
C GLN A 293 5.90 -3.27 25.28
N HIS A 294 5.23 -2.28 25.86
CA HIS A 294 4.20 -1.52 25.16
C HIS A 294 4.79 -0.68 24.00
N ILE A 295 6.02 -0.17 24.15
CA ILE A 295 6.69 0.54 23.06
C ILE A 295 7.20 -0.43 21.98
N ALA A 296 7.66 -1.63 22.37
CA ALA A 296 8.12 -2.64 21.41
C ALA A 296 7.02 -3.08 20.43
N GLU A 297 5.77 -3.21 20.89
CA GLU A 297 4.62 -3.51 20.02
C GLU A 297 4.36 -2.39 19.00
N LYS A 298 4.46 -1.13 19.43
CA LYS A 298 4.32 0.03 18.55
C LYS A 298 5.43 0.07 17.51
N ILE A 299 6.63 -0.33 17.89
CA ILE A 299 7.75 -0.45 16.95
C ILE A 299 7.48 -1.48 15.87
N LYS A 300 6.96 -2.66 16.20
CA LYS A 300 6.63 -3.68 15.20
C LYS A 300 5.67 -3.12 14.15
N PHE A 301 4.59 -2.46 14.59
CA PHE A 301 3.65 -1.77 13.69
C PHE A 301 4.34 -0.79 12.73
N MET A 302 5.29 0.00 13.22
CA MET A 302 6.06 0.95 12.40
C MET A 302 7.02 0.27 11.42
N ILE A 303 7.72 -0.79 11.87
CA ILE A 303 8.63 -1.59 11.02
C ILE A 303 7.85 -2.18 9.85
N GLU A 304 6.65 -2.72 10.09
CA GLU A 304 5.82 -3.27 9.03
C GLU A 304 5.50 -2.22 7.95
N ILE A 305 5.03 -1.03 8.36
CA ILE A 305 4.72 0.08 7.44
C ILE A 305 5.97 0.51 6.65
N TYR A 306 7.09 0.68 7.35
CA TYR A 306 8.33 1.10 6.72
C TYR A 306 8.85 0.09 5.70
N ASN A 307 8.89 -1.20 6.06
CA ASN A 307 9.38 -2.26 5.18
C ASN A 307 8.49 -2.41 3.95
N ALA A 308 7.16 -2.43 4.13
CA ALA A 308 6.21 -2.47 3.02
C ALA A 308 6.40 -1.30 2.05
N ARG A 309 6.47 -0.07 2.58
CA ARG A 309 6.64 1.13 1.76
C ARG A 309 8.01 1.16 1.05
N THR A 310 9.09 0.85 1.74
CA THR A 310 10.45 0.82 1.18
C THR A 310 10.62 -0.28 0.14
N PHE A 311 10.02 -1.45 0.35
CA PHE A 311 10.03 -2.53 -0.63
C PHE A 311 9.34 -2.10 -1.93
N SER A 312 8.23 -1.37 -1.81
CA SER A 312 7.36 -1.01 -2.93
C SER A 312 7.73 0.29 -3.66
N LYS A 313 8.37 1.27 -2.98
CA LYS A 313 8.68 2.61 -3.54
C LYS A 313 9.58 2.61 -4.79
N HIS A 314 10.18 1.47 -5.14
CA HIS A 314 11.00 1.29 -6.35
C HIS A 314 10.61 0.01 -7.11
N ARG A 315 9.32 -0.27 -7.25
CA ARG A 315 8.79 -1.56 -7.74
C ARG A 315 9.32 -2.00 -9.13
N PHE A 316 9.84 -1.13 -9.97
CA PHE A 316 10.33 -1.47 -11.32
C PHE A 316 11.52 -2.47 -11.38
N ARG A 317 12.16 -2.83 -10.25
CA ARG A 317 13.18 -3.89 -10.18
C ARG A 317 12.88 -4.88 -9.06
N LYS A 318 13.15 -6.16 -9.32
CA LYS A 318 13.18 -7.20 -8.28
C LYS A 318 14.12 -6.77 -7.15
N LYS A 319 13.75 -7.12 -5.92
CA LYS A 319 14.50 -6.77 -4.71
C LYS A 319 15.43 -7.91 -4.33
N SER A 320 16.56 -7.57 -3.73
CA SER A 320 17.48 -8.53 -3.10
C SER A 320 16.75 -9.42 -2.09
N PRO A 321 17.21 -10.66 -1.84
CA PRO A 321 16.58 -11.54 -0.87
C PRO A 321 16.53 -10.94 0.53
N ALA A 322 17.55 -10.19 0.95
CA ALA A 322 17.55 -9.49 2.24
C ALA A 322 16.31 -8.60 2.42
N ARG A 323 16.00 -7.77 1.42
CA ARG A 323 14.80 -6.91 1.43
C ARG A 323 13.48 -7.71 1.39
N LEU A 324 13.45 -8.83 0.67
CA LEU A 324 12.29 -9.72 0.68
C LEU A 324 12.11 -10.35 2.06
N GLY A 325 13.19 -10.86 2.66
CA GLY A 325 13.19 -11.41 4.01
C GLY A 325 12.74 -10.38 5.05
N SER A 326 13.22 -9.13 4.97
CA SER A 326 12.74 -8.05 5.85
C SER A 326 11.25 -7.77 5.70
N LEU A 327 10.72 -7.80 4.46
CA LEU A 327 9.29 -7.67 4.22
C LEU A 327 8.51 -8.83 4.84
N LEU A 328 8.85 -10.07 4.49
CA LEU A 328 8.15 -11.28 4.97
C LEU A 328 8.22 -11.40 6.49
N SER A 329 9.40 -11.16 7.08
CA SER A 329 9.58 -11.12 8.53
C SER A 329 8.72 -10.04 9.17
N SER A 330 8.61 -8.85 8.56
CA SER A 330 7.71 -7.83 9.12
C SER A 330 6.25 -8.26 9.09
N LEU A 331 5.78 -8.90 8.01
CA LEU A 331 4.41 -9.43 7.91
C LEU A 331 4.11 -10.48 8.99
N SER A 332 5.12 -11.21 9.46
CA SER A 332 4.96 -12.17 10.58
C SER A 332 4.58 -11.52 11.92
N TYR A 333 4.78 -10.22 12.08
CA TYR A 333 4.35 -9.48 13.27
C TYR A 333 2.93 -8.91 13.14
N SER A 334 2.34 -9.00 11.95
CA SER A 334 1.15 -8.23 11.62
C SER A 334 -0.12 -8.84 12.18
N SER A 335 -0.86 -8.05 12.96
CA SER A 335 -2.15 -8.45 13.53
C SER A 335 -3.34 -8.26 12.58
N ARG A 336 -3.07 -7.88 11.32
CA ARG A 336 -4.08 -7.67 10.28
C ARG A 336 -4.89 -8.93 10.02
N ARG A 337 -6.18 -8.75 9.73
CA ARG A 337 -7.17 -9.81 9.52
C ARG A 337 -7.95 -9.56 8.24
N CYS A 338 -8.55 -10.63 7.73
CA CYS A 338 -9.45 -10.59 6.59
C CYS A 338 -10.66 -11.50 6.86
N MET A 339 -11.73 -11.30 6.10
CA MET A 339 -12.93 -12.15 6.18
C MET A 339 -12.82 -13.37 5.27
N ASP A 340 -12.10 -13.25 4.15
CA ASP A 340 -11.83 -14.32 3.22
C ASP A 340 -10.37 -14.76 3.38
N PRO A 341 -10.08 -15.99 3.83
CA PRO A 341 -8.72 -16.47 4.06
C PRO A 341 -7.74 -16.25 2.90
N VAL A 342 -8.24 -16.26 1.65
CA VAL A 342 -7.38 -16.06 0.47
C VAL A 342 -6.81 -14.64 0.40
N ASP A 343 -7.42 -13.67 1.09
CA ASP A 343 -6.94 -12.29 1.13
C ASP A 343 -5.60 -12.15 1.85
N TYR A 344 -5.21 -13.09 2.71
CA TYR A 344 -3.84 -13.14 3.25
C TYR A 344 -2.78 -13.27 2.14
N VAL A 345 -3.16 -13.78 0.97
CA VAL A 345 -2.32 -13.82 -0.23
C VAL A 345 -2.62 -12.61 -1.12
N TYR A 346 -3.86 -12.43 -1.57
CA TYR A 346 -4.20 -11.36 -2.55
C TYR A 346 -3.89 -9.96 -2.04
N GLY A 347 -4.02 -9.72 -0.74
CA GLY A 347 -3.76 -8.43 -0.13
C GLY A 347 -2.28 -8.00 -0.11
N VAL A 348 -1.34 -8.85 -0.54
CA VAL A 348 0.08 -8.48 -0.67
C VAL A 348 0.69 -8.72 -2.05
N LEU A 349 -0.04 -9.34 -2.99
CA LEU A 349 0.52 -9.73 -4.30
C LEU A 349 1.12 -8.56 -5.07
N GLY A 350 0.48 -7.39 -5.02
CA GLY A 350 1.00 -6.20 -5.66
C GLY A 350 2.37 -5.79 -5.09
N MET A 351 2.59 -5.92 -3.77
CA MET A 351 3.90 -5.62 -3.18
C MET A 351 4.96 -6.59 -3.69
N LEU A 352 4.62 -7.87 -3.78
CA LEU A 352 5.49 -8.94 -4.27
C LEU A 352 5.63 -8.97 -5.80
N GLN A 353 4.83 -8.17 -6.52
CA GLN A 353 4.75 -8.12 -7.98
C GLN A 353 4.36 -9.46 -8.63
N LEU A 354 3.56 -10.25 -7.91
CA LEU A 354 3.09 -11.55 -8.38
C LEU A 354 1.70 -11.40 -9.01
N LYS A 355 1.48 -12.15 -10.09
CA LYS A 355 0.18 -12.22 -10.79
C LYS A 355 -0.40 -13.60 -10.59
N ILE A 356 -1.23 -13.74 -9.55
CA ILE A 356 -1.96 -14.97 -9.25
C ILE A 356 -3.45 -14.70 -9.54
N PRO A 357 -4.07 -15.44 -10.47
CA PRO A 357 -5.48 -15.25 -10.80
C PRO A 357 -6.36 -15.58 -9.59
N ARG A 358 -7.59 -15.06 -9.59
CA ARG A 358 -8.55 -15.36 -8.53
C ARG A 358 -8.88 -16.86 -8.50
N MET A 359 -8.71 -17.46 -7.33
CA MET A 359 -9.01 -18.87 -7.05
C MET A 359 -9.78 -18.95 -5.73
N SER A 360 -10.70 -19.91 -5.64
CA SER A 360 -11.59 -20.08 -4.49
C SER A 360 -11.06 -21.05 -3.43
N ASP A 361 -10.12 -21.93 -3.78
CA ASP A 361 -9.51 -22.89 -2.84
C ASP A 361 -8.30 -22.26 -2.15
N PRO A 362 -8.34 -22.01 -0.82
CA PRO A 362 -7.24 -21.40 -0.10
C PRO A 362 -5.93 -22.20 -0.16
N ASN A 363 -6.01 -23.53 -0.22
CA ASN A 363 -4.81 -24.36 -0.33
C ASN A 363 -4.15 -24.18 -1.70
N ALA A 364 -4.93 -24.22 -2.76
CA ALA A 364 -4.41 -24.00 -4.12
C ALA A 364 -3.83 -22.58 -4.29
N VAL A 365 -4.45 -21.56 -3.69
CA VAL A 365 -3.91 -20.18 -3.66
C VAL A 365 -2.55 -20.15 -2.97
N TRP A 366 -2.44 -20.77 -1.79
CA TRP A 366 -1.21 -20.79 -1.02
C TRP A 366 -0.07 -21.52 -1.75
N GLN A 367 -0.35 -22.72 -2.29
CA GLN A 367 0.65 -23.47 -3.06
C GLN A 367 1.09 -22.70 -4.31
N ARG A 368 0.17 -21.96 -4.95
CA ARG A 368 0.55 -21.09 -6.06
C ARG A 368 1.44 -19.95 -5.62
N LEU A 369 1.16 -19.32 -4.47
CA LEU A 369 2.03 -18.29 -3.90
C LEU A 369 3.44 -18.83 -3.66
N MET A 370 3.57 -19.99 -3.02
CA MET A 370 4.87 -20.61 -2.76
C MET A 370 5.67 -20.84 -4.04
N SER A 371 5.04 -21.42 -5.07
CA SER A 371 5.69 -21.64 -6.36
C SER A 371 6.12 -20.33 -7.04
N GLU A 372 5.32 -19.26 -6.95
CA GLU A 372 5.70 -17.96 -7.53
C GLU A 372 6.81 -17.27 -6.70
N LEU A 373 6.84 -17.46 -5.38
CA LEU A 373 7.92 -16.95 -4.52
C LEU A 373 9.25 -17.65 -4.78
N GLU A 374 9.25 -18.97 -5.00
CA GLU A 374 10.45 -19.72 -5.39
C GLU A 374 11.01 -19.21 -6.71
N LYS A 375 10.18 -19.10 -7.76
CA LYS A 375 10.59 -18.50 -9.05
C LYS A 375 11.09 -17.07 -8.88
N TYR A 376 10.49 -16.31 -7.96
CA TYR A 376 10.92 -14.95 -7.67
C TYR A 376 12.35 -14.93 -7.10
N ILE A 377 12.69 -15.85 -6.18
CA ILE A 377 14.05 -16.04 -5.62
C ILE A 377 15.03 -16.54 -6.69
N GLU A 378 14.67 -17.57 -7.46
CA GLU A 378 15.52 -18.15 -8.50
C GLU A 378 15.98 -17.14 -9.55
N ALA A 379 15.10 -16.17 -9.87
CA ALA A 379 15.37 -15.14 -10.85
C ALA A 379 15.97 -13.86 -10.24
N MET A 380 16.44 -13.88 -8.99
CA MET A 380 17.27 -12.81 -8.43
C MET A 380 18.73 -13.00 -8.83
N GLU A 381 19.32 -11.99 -9.48
CA GLU A 381 20.73 -12.03 -9.91
C GLU A 381 21.72 -12.12 -8.74
N ASP A 382 21.34 -11.60 -7.57
CA ASP A 382 22.11 -11.64 -6.32
C ASP A 382 21.26 -12.29 -5.23
N ASN A 383 21.23 -13.62 -5.20
CA ASN A 383 20.46 -14.39 -4.23
C ASN A 383 21.24 -14.67 -2.93
N GLN A 384 22.26 -13.86 -2.65
CA GLN A 384 23.08 -13.96 -1.45
C GLN A 384 22.54 -13.07 -0.32
N ILE A 385 22.77 -13.50 0.91
CA ILE A 385 22.52 -12.74 2.13
C ILE A 385 23.67 -12.96 3.10
N GLU A 386 23.87 -12.02 4.01
CA GLU A 386 24.83 -12.18 5.11
C GLU A 386 24.06 -12.57 6.37
N VAL A 387 24.42 -13.70 6.96
CA VAL A 387 23.82 -14.19 8.20
C VAL A 387 24.94 -14.43 9.21
N ASN A 388 24.95 -13.64 10.28
CA ASN A 388 25.98 -13.67 11.32
C ASN A 388 27.42 -13.54 10.78
N GLY A 389 27.65 -12.71 9.76
CA GLY A 389 28.97 -12.54 9.14
C GLY A 389 29.34 -13.59 8.10
N VAL A 390 28.43 -14.52 7.77
CA VAL A 390 28.64 -15.55 6.75
C VAL A 390 27.79 -15.24 5.52
N HIS A 391 28.42 -15.25 4.34
CA HIS A 391 27.69 -15.16 3.07
C HIS A 391 26.98 -16.49 2.77
N CYS A 392 25.66 -16.43 2.70
CA CYS A 392 24.78 -17.54 2.44
C CYS A 392 24.03 -17.31 1.12
N LYS A 393 23.77 -18.38 0.38
CA LYS A 393 22.85 -18.39 -0.75
C LYS A 393 21.45 -18.80 -0.26
N VAL A 394 20.42 -18.04 -0.62
CA VAL A 394 19.04 -18.46 -0.37
C VAL A 394 18.66 -19.54 -1.38
N ILE A 395 18.28 -20.72 -0.89
CA ILE A 395 17.98 -21.89 -1.72
C ILE A 395 16.49 -22.26 -1.73
N GLY A 396 15.67 -21.65 -0.87
CA GLY A 396 14.23 -21.91 -0.82
C GLY A 396 13.59 -21.45 0.49
N PHE A 397 12.47 -22.07 0.83
CA PHE A 397 11.73 -21.84 2.07
C PHE A 397 11.73 -23.09 2.95
N ASP A 398 11.57 -22.89 4.26
CA ASP A 398 11.45 -23.95 5.25
C ASP A 398 10.20 -24.81 4.98
N ASP A 399 10.27 -26.12 5.21
CA ASP A 399 9.17 -27.07 4.96
C ASP A 399 7.85 -26.64 5.62
N ARG A 400 7.91 -25.93 6.76
CA ARG A 400 6.71 -25.40 7.44
C ARG A 400 5.94 -24.38 6.61
N ALA A 401 6.59 -23.70 5.67
CA ALA A 401 5.95 -22.76 4.76
C ALA A 401 4.92 -23.46 3.86
N TYR A 402 5.17 -24.72 3.46
CA TYR A 402 4.26 -25.48 2.60
C TYR A 402 3.07 -26.08 3.35
N LEU A 403 3.12 -26.07 4.69
CA LEU A 403 2.10 -26.63 5.58
C LEU A 403 1.09 -25.59 6.09
N VAL A 404 1.12 -24.36 5.58
CA VAL A 404 0.15 -23.32 5.98
C VAL A 404 -1.23 -23.64 5.42
N ASP A 405 -2.22 -23.71 6.31
CA ASP A 405 -3.64 -23.66 5.96
C ASP A 405 -4.17 -22.26 6.25
N LEU A 406 -4.50 -21.52 5.18
CA LEU A 406 -5.04 -20.16 5.30
C LEU A 406 -6.34 -20.12 6.12
N ARG A 407 -7.12 -21.20 6.15
CA ARG A 407 -8.42 -21.26 6.84
C ARG A 407 -8.28 -21.29 8.37
N GLU A 408 -7.12 -21.70 8.87
CA GLU A 408 -6.81 -21.75 10.30
C GLU A 408 -6.22 -20.43 10.82
N ALA A 409 -5.82 -19.53 9.91
CA ALA A 409 -5.21 -18.25 10.28
C ALA A 409 -6.23 -17.28 10.88
N VAL A 410 -5.87 -16.69 12.01
CA VAL A 410 -6.65 -15.63 12.69
C VAL A 410 -6.10 -14.25 12.33
N ALA A 411 -4.79 -14.17 12.10
CA ALA A 411 -4.10 -12.96 11.68
C ALA A 411 -3.00 -13.29 10.66
N MET A 412 -2.50 -12.24 10.03
CA MET A 412 -1.43 -12.34 9.04
C MET A 412 -0.15 -12.95 9.61
N SER A 413 0.14 -12.75 10.90
CA SER A 413 1.23 -13.41 11.61
C SER A 413 1.21 -14.94 11.48
N ASP A 414 0.04 -15.57 11.53
CA ASP A 414 -0.12 -17.04 11.52
C ASP A 414 0.27 -17.67 10.18
N VAL A 415 0.22 -16.84 9.12
CA VAL A 415 0.57 -17.19 7.74
C VAL A 415 2.05 -16.92 7.49
N TYR A 416 2.53 -15.72 7.84
CA TYR A 416 3.86 -15.26 7.44
C TYR A 416 5.00 -15.62 8.41
N ASP A 417 4.72 -15.99 9.66
CA ASP A 417 5.76 -16.50 10.58
C ASP A 417 6.42 -17.80 10.10
N LYS A 418 5.72 -18.57 9.26
CA LYS A 418 6.22 -19.82 8.70
C LYS A 418 7.07 -19.61 7.44
N LEU A 419 7.08 -18.42 6.85
CA LEU A 419 7.84 -18.07 5.63
C LEU A 419 9.29 -17.69 5.96
N LYS A 420 10.09 -18.67 6.38
CA LYS A 420 11.53 -18.50 6.65
C LYS A 420 12.36 -19.04 5.50
N PHE A 421 13.44 -18.35 5.15
CA PHE A 421 14.37 -18.82 4.14
C PHE A 421 15.17 -20.03 4.63
N VAL A 422 15.52 -20.90 3.68
CA VAL A 422 16.58 -21.89 3.85
C VAL A 422 17.81 -21.39 3.13
N GLU A 423 18.95 -21.52 3.83
CA GLU A 423 20.21 -20.89 3.47
C GLU A 423 21.31 -21.94 3.36
N SER A 424 22.17 -21.82 2.35
CA SER A 424 23.38 -22.64 2.23
C SER A 424 24.61 -21.75 2.29
N ALA A 425 25.55 -22.04 3.19
CA ALA A 425 26.80 -21.31 3.28
C ALA A 425 27.58 -21.38 1.96
N ILE A 426 28.11 -20.23 1.52
CA ILE A 426 29.00 -20.17 0.35
C ILE A 426 30.41 -20.48 0.87
N VAL A 427 30.89 -21.70 0.61
CA VAL A 427 32.29 -22.04 0.85
C VAL A 427 33.11 -21.38 -0.25
N VAL A 428 33.81 -20.29 0.08
CA VAL A 428 34.83 -19.72 -0.80
C VAL A 428 36.05 -20.62 -0.66
N GLU A 429 36.24 -21.53 -1.62
CA GLU A 429 37.53 -22.22 -1.77
C GLU A 429 38.56 -21.16 -2.15
N ASN A 430 39.48 -20.85 -1.23
CA ASN A 430 40.63 -20.02 -1.54
C ASN A 430 41.59 -20.85 -2.41
N GLU A 431 41.78 -20.45 -3.66
CA GLU A 431 42.90 -20.91 -4.52
C GLU A 431 44.24 -20.35 -4.06
#